data_AF-A0A1U8MK99-F1
#
_entry.id   AF-A0A1U8MK99-F1
#
_cell.length_a   1.000
_cell.length_b   1.000
_cell.length_c   1.000
_cell.angle_alpha   90.00
_cell.angle_beta   90.00
_cell.angle_gamma   90.00
#
_symmetry.space_group_name_H-M   'P 1'
#
loop_
_entity.id
_entity.type
_entity.pdbx_description
1 polymer ?
#
loop_
_entity_poly.entity_id
_entity_poly.type
_entity_poly.pdbx_seq_one_letter_code
_entity_poly.pdbx_strand_id
1 'polypeptide(L)'
;MANALSRYGVKQRIATAYHPQTNGQAEICNREIKQILEKLVNPSQKDWSTRLDEALWAYRTTFKTPLGMSPFKIVYGKPCHLLVELEHKAFWAIKKLNMDWAAVGGKRLLELNEMEEF
;
A
#
# COMPACT_ATOMS: atom_id res chain seq x y z
N MET A 1 19.03 -16.98 -19.17
CA MET A 1 17.77 -16.87 -18.42
C MET A 1 16.97 -18.17 -18.37
N ALA A 2 16.79 -18.91 -19.47
CA ALA A 2 16.01 -20.15 -19.49
C ALA A 2 16.46 -21.21 -18.45
N ASN A 3 17.77 -21.36 -18.23
CA ASN A 3 18.33 -22.29 -17.23
C ASN A 3 17.96 -21.90 -15.78
N ALA A 4 17.92 -20.60 -15.46
CA ALA A 4 17.52 -20.13 -14.12
C ALA A 4 16.01 -20.30 -13.89
N LEU A 5 15.17 -19.96 -14.87
CA LEU A 5 13.71 -20.07 -14.75
C LEU A 5 13.26 -21.52 -14.59
N SER A 6 13.90 -22.46 -15.31
CA SER A 6 13.65 -23.89 -15.17
C SER A 6 13.99 -24.42 -13.78
N ARG A 7 15.06 -23.91 -13.14
CA ARG A 7 15.46 -24.32 -11.78
C ARG A 7 14.43 -23.94 -10.72
N TYR A 8 13.76 -22.80 -10.89
CA TYR A 8 12.74 -22.32 -9.95
C TYR A 8 11.31 -22.70 -10.36
N GLY A 9 11.13 -23.53 -11.38
CA GLY A 9 9.80 -23.95 -11.87
C GLY A 9 8.97 -22.81 -12.46
N VAL A 10 9.60 -21.69 -12.86
CA VAL A 10 8.88 -20.51 -13.36
C VAL A 10 8.57 -20.70 -14.85
N LYS A 11 7.28 -20.80 -15.18
CA LYS A 11 6.81 -20.81 -16.57
C LYS A 11 6.81 -19.39 -17.13
N GLN A 12 7.78 -19.10 -18.01
CA GLN A 12 7.84 -17.81 -18.70
C GLN A 12 6.68 -17.65 -19.69
N ARG A 13 5.93 -16.56 -19.57
CA ARG A 13 4.97 -16.11 -20.58
C ARG A 13 5.56 -14.90 -21.29
N ILE A 14 5.69 -14.98 -22.61
CA ILE A 14 6.28 -13.93 -23.44
C ILE A 14 5.17 -13.29 -24.24
N ALA A 15 5.06 -11.97 -24.16
CA ALA A 15 4.17 -11.20 -25.02
C ALA A 15 4.80 -11.06 -26.42
N THR A 16 3.95 -11.03 -27.44
CA THR A 16 4.40 -10.76 -28.82
C THR A 16 5.00 -9.37 -28.91
N ALA A 17 6.05 -9.20 -29.72
CA ALA A 17 6.63 -7.88 -29.99
C ALA A 17 5.55 -6.92 -30.49
N TYR A 18 5.64 -5.64 -30.08
CA TYR A 18 4.68 -4.58 -30.42
C TYR A 18 3.23 -4.81 -29.96
N HIS A 19 2.97 -5.70 -28.99
CA HIS A 19 1.64 -5.90 -28.41
C HIS A 19 1.58 -5.52 -26.90
N PRO A 20 1.61 -4.22 -26.57
CA PRO A 20 1.67 -3.71 -25.19
C PRO A 20 0.45 -4.10 -24.33
N GLN A 21 -0.71 -4.25 -24.97
CA GLN A 21 -1.97 -4.63 -24.31
C GLN A 21 -1.90 -5.97 -23.55
N THR A 22 -1.01 -6.88 -23.96
CA THR A 22 -0.79 -8.16 -23.28
C THR A 22 -0.39 -8.00 -21.81
N ASN A 23 0.26 -6.89 -21.45
CA ASN A 23 0.75 -6.62 -20.10
C ASN A 23 0.19 -5.31 -19.52
N GLY A 24 -1.03 -4.94 -19.92
CA GLY A 24 -1.62 -3.64 -19.59
C GLY A 24 -1.71 -3.34 -18.09
N GLN A 25 -1.92 -4.34 -17.24
CA GLN A 25 -1.90 -4.13 -15.79
C GLN A 25 -0.53 -3.66 -15.29
N ALA A 26 0.55 -4.32 -15.71
CA ALA A 26 1.90 -3.91 -15.33
C ALA A 26 2.25 -2.53 -15.90
N GLU A 27 1.79 -2.21 -17.12
CA GLU A 27 1.97 -0.89 -17.72
C GLU A 27 1.29 0.21 -16.91
N ILE A 28 0.05 0.00 -16.47
CA ILE A 28 -0.69 0.93 -15.61
C ILE A 28 0.03 1.10 -14.28
N CYS A 29 0.41 0.01 -13.62
CA CYS A 29 1.16 0.06 -12.35
C CYS A 29 2.48 0.84 -12.50
N ASN A 30 3.24 0.57 -13.57
CA ASN A 30 4.50 1.25 -13.83
C ASN A 30 4.30 2.75 -14.09
N ARG A 31 3.23 3.14 -14.79
CA ARG A 31 2.91 4.55 -15.01
C ARG A 31 2.62 5.28 -13.70
N GLU A 32 1.84 4.67 -12.81
CA GLU A 32 1.51 5.26 -11.51
C GLU A 32 2.73 5.39 -10.60
N ILE A 33 3.61 4.38 -10.56
CA ILE A 33 4.86 4.45 -9.79
C ILE A 33 5.77 5.56 -10.32
N LYS A 34 5.87 5.71 -11.64
CA LYS A 34 6.63 6.81 -12.26
C LYS A 34 6.08 8.18 -11.88
N GLN A 35 4.75 8.37 -11.90
CA GLN A 35 4.13 9.63 -11.49
C GLN A 35 4.37 9.98 -10.01
N ILE A 36 4.47 8.97 -9.13
CA ILE A 36 4.82 9.17 -7.73
C ILE A 36 6.30 9.57 -7.62
N LEU A 37 7.18 8.86 -8.32
CA LEU A 37 8.61 9.18 -8.36
C LEU A 37 8.90 10.57 -8.91
N GLU A 38 8.23 10.98 -9.99
CA GLU A 38 8.36 12.33 -10.57
C GLU A 38 8.12 13.45 -9.54
N LYS A 39 7.29 13.21 -8.52
CA LYS A 39 7.01 14.16 -7.45
C LYS A 39 7.98 14.10 -6.27
N LEU A 40 8.62 12.95 -6.06
CA LEU A 40 9.51 12.71 -4.92
C LEU A 40 11.00 12.95 -5.26
N VAL A 41 11.36 12.73 -6.52
CA VAL A 41 12.72 12.80 -7.01
C VAL A 41 13.14 14.26 -7.14
N ASN A 42 14.39 14.54 -6.81
CA ASN A 42 14.93 15.89 -6.91
C ASN A 42 15.07 16.33 -8.39
N PRO A 43 15.20 17.63 -8.68
CA PRO A 43 15.36 18.11 -10.06
C PRO A 43 16.56 17.50 -10.80
N SER A 44 17.58 17.02 -10.09
CA SER A 44 18.75 16.38 -10.68
C SER A 44 18.51 14.92 -11.10
N GLN A 45 17.38 14.33 -10.69
CA GLN A 45 16.95 12.95 -10.99
C GLN A 45 17.93 11.84 -10.61
N LYS A 46 18.87 12.11 -9.69
CA LYS A 46 19.90 11.14 -9.27
C LYS A 46 19.51 10.30 -8.06
N ASP A 47 18.45 10.69 -7.35
CA ASP A 47 17.99 10.06 -6.10
C ASP A 47 16.77 9.15 -6.27
N TRP A 48 16.41 8.79 -7.52
CA TRP A 48 15.24 7.94 -7.77
C TRP A 48 15.32 6.57 -7.11
N SER A 49 16.53 6.00 -6.99
CA SER A 49 16.71 4.68 -6.38
C SER A 49 16.47 4.70 -4.88
N THR A 50 16.89 5.77 -4.19
CA THR A 50 16.67 5.93 -2.75
C THR A 50 15.24 6.30 -2.41
N ARG A 51 14.52 6.96 -3.34
CA ARG A 51 13.08 7.28 -3.21
C ARG A 51 12.15 6.16 -3.65
N LEU A 52 12.67 5.08 -4.21
CA LEU A 52 11.85 3.99 -4.74
C LEU A 52 11.04 3.28 -3.66
N ASP A 53 11.61 3.07 -2.47
CA ASP A 53 10.91 2.42 -1.36
C ASP A 53 9.72 3.26 -0.87
N GLU A 54 9.91 4.57 -0.75
CA GLU A 54 8.84 5.52 -0.39
C GLU A 54 7.74 5.55 -1.46
N ALA A 55 8.11 5.56 -2.74
CA ALA A 55 7.16 5.54 -3.85
C ALA A 55 6.35 4.24 -3.89
N LEU A 56 7.00 3.09 -3.67
CA LEU A 56 6.35 1.79 -3.60
C LEU A 56 5.43 1.69 -2.38
N TRP A 57 5.83 2.24 -1.25
CA TRP A 57 4.99 2.29 -0.05
C TRP A 57 3.72 3.11 -0.30
N ALA A 58 3.85 4.31 -0.86
CA ALA A 58 2.71 5.14 -1.24
C ALA A 58 1.79 4.42 -2.24
N TYR A 59 2.35 3.78 -3.26
CA TYR A 59 1.58 3.02 -4.24
C TYR A 59 0.76 1.89 -3.60
N ARG A 60 1.38 1.11 -2.70
CA ARG A 60 0.76 -0.07 -2.08
C ARG A 60 -0.34 0.29 -1.09
N THR A 61 -0.18 1.39 -0.37
CA THR A 61 -1.12 1.83 0.68
C THR A 61 -2.29 2.64 0.13
N THR A 62 -2.10 3.33 -1.00
CA THR A 62 -3.15 4.15 -1.63
C THR A 62 -4.30 3.28 -2.16
N PHE A 63 -5.54 3.72 -1.90
CA PHE A 63 -6.74 3.10 -2.46
C PHE A 63 -6.80 3.28 -3.98
N LYS A 64 -7.08 2.20 -4.71
CA LYS A 64 -7.23 2.23 -6.16
C LYS A 64 -8.69 2.05 -6.52
N THR A 65 -9.32 3.10 -7.03
CA THR A 65 -10.73 3.09 -7.45
C THR A 65 -11.08 1.93 -8.40
N PRO A 66 -10.25 1.59 -9.42
CA PRO A 66 -10.56 0.45 -10.31
C PRO A 66 -10.54 -0.90 -9.59
N LEU A 67 -9.79 -1.03 -8.50
CA LEU A 67 -9.68 -2.26 -7.72
C LEU A 67 -10.66 -2.28 -6.52
N GLY A 68 -11.25 -1.14 -6.16
CA GLY A 68 -12.07 -0.99 -4.96
C GLY A 68 -11.32 -1.19 -3.64
N MET A 69 -9.98 -1.25 -3.68
CA MET A 69 -9.12 -1.46 -2.51
C MET A 69 -7.68 -1.02 -2.77
N SER A 70 -6.83 -1.06 -1.75
CA SER A 70 -5.39 -0.82 -1.90
C SER A 70 -4.64 -2.11 -2.30
N PRO A 71 -3.54 -2.03 -3.08
CA PRO A 71 -2.72 -3.20 -3.41
C PRO A 71 -2.23 -3.96 -2.17
N PHE A 72 -1.96 -3.26 -1.06
CA PHE A 72 -1.61 -3.88 0.22
C PHE A 72 -2.70 -4.84 0.71
N LYS A 73 -3.97 -4.43 0.64
CA LYS A 73 -5.10 -5.26 1.07
C LYS A 73 -5.26 -6.52 0.19
N ILE A 74 -4.91 -6.44 -1.10
CA ILE A 74 -4.94 -7.61 -2.00
C ILE A 74 -3.93 -8.67 -1.56
N VAL A 75 -2.74 -8.25 -1.12
CA VAL A 75 -1.65 -9.18 -0.75
C VAL A 75 -1.86 -9.75 0.65
N TYR A 76 -2.23 -8.92 1.61
CA TYR A 76 -2.27 -9.31 3.04
C TYR A 76 -3.68 -9.56 3.58
N GLY A 77 -4.73 -9.31 2.81
CA GLY A 77 -6.14 -9.45 3.23
C GLY A 77 -6.64 -8.39 4.21
N LYS A 78 -5.75 -7.70 4.93
CA LYS A 78 -6.07 -6.63 5.89
C LYS A 78 -5.72 -5.24 5.34
N PRO A 79 -6.48 -4.17 5.68
CA PRO A 79 -6.10 -2.81 5.32
C PRO A 79 -4.80 -2.40 6.04
N CYS A 80 -3.97 -1.59 5.39
CA CYS A 80 -2.81 -0.99 6.05
C CYS A 80 -3.30 0.11 7.01
N HIS A 81 -2.81 0.13 8.25
CA HIS A 81 -3.02 1.23 9.17
C HIS A 81 -1.84 2.19 9.08
N LEU A 82 -2.04 3.35 8.46
CA LEU A 82 -0.99 4.38 8.39
C LEU A 82 -0.83 5.02 9.77
N LEU A 83 0.40 5.37 10.17
CA LEU A 83 0.68 6.02 11.45
C LEU A 83 -0.20 7.27 11.67
N VAL A 84 -0.40 8.07 10.62
CA VAL A 84 -1.29 9.25 10.67
C VAL A 84 -2.76 8.88 10.95
N GLU A 85 -3.24 7.75 10.45
CA GLU A 85 -4.60 7.28 10.73
C GLU A 85 -4.72 6.81 12.19
N LEU A 86 -3.68 6.17 12.71
CA LEU A 86 -3.61 5.75 14.12
C LEU A 86 -3.56 6.97 15.05
N GLU A 87 -2.71 7.96 14.76
CA GLU A 87 -2.62 9.20 15.53
C GLU A 87 -3.92 10.00 15.49
N HIS A 88 -4.54 10.14 14.32
CA HIS A 88 -5.81 10.83 14.17
C HIS A 88 -6.94 10.13 14.94
N LYS A 89 -7.04 8.79 14.84
CA LYS A 89 -8.01 8.00 15.63
C LYS A 89 -7.75 8.14 17.12
N ALA A 90 -6.49 8.08 17.56
CA ALA A 90 -6.11 8.26 18.95
C ALA A 90 -6.45 9.68 19.46
N PHE A 91 -6.16 10.71 18.68
CA PHE A 91 -6.50 12.10 19.01
C PHE A 91 -8.01 12.29 19.16
N TRP A 92 -8.82 11.77 18.22
CA TRP A 92 -10.28 11.83 18.33
C TRP A 92 -10.82 11.01 19.50
N ALA A 93 -10.22 9.85 19.78
CA ALA A 93 -10.56 9.06 20.96
C ALA A 93 -10.28 9.84 22.25
N ILE A 94 -9.13 10.52 22.35
CA ILE A 94 -8.79 11.38 23.50
C ILE A 94 -9.76 12.56 23.62
N LYS A 95 -10.08 13.23 22.51
CA LYS A 95 -11.04 14.34 22.48
C LYS A 95 -12.44 13.89 22.93
N LYS A 96 -12.84 12.67 22.58
CA LYS A 96 -14.10 12.04 23.01
C LYS A 96 -14.06 11.56 24.47
N LEU A 97 -12.93 10.99 24.91
CA LEU A 97 -12.65 10.60 26.30
C LEU A 97 -12.75 11.80 27.25
N ASN A 98 -12.24 12.95 26.84
CA ASN A 98 -12.33 14.19 27.62
C ASN A 98 -13.76 14.72 27.79
N MET A 99 -14.76 14.17 27.08
CA MET A 99 -16.18 14.52 27.24
C MET A 99 -16.93 13.60 28.22
N ASP A 100 -16.45 12.37 28.48
CA ASP A 100 -17.05 11.45 29.45
C ASP A 100 -16.10 10.31 29.85
N TRP A 101 -15.41 10.45 30.98
CA TRP A 101 -14.32 9.54 31.40
C TRP A 101 -14.79 8.11 31.71
N ALA A 102 -16.03 7.93 32.18
CA ALA A 102 -16.54 6.62 32.62
C ALA A 102 -16.99 5.73 31.44
N ALA A 103 -17.71 6.31 30.46
CA ALA A 103 -18.07 5.61 29.22
C ALA A 103 -16.84 5.31 28.34
N VAL A 104 -15.81 6.15 28.49
CA VAL A 104 -14.48 6.10 27.88
C VAL A 104 -13.77 4.74 28.00
N GLY A 105 -13.53 4.36 29.25
CA GLY A 105 -12.68 3.22 29.62
C GLY A 105 -13.22 1.88 29.12
N GLY A 106 -14.54 1.67 29.22
CA GLY A 106 -15.19 0.43 28.76
C GLY A 106 -15.11 0.25 27.24
N LYS A 107 -15.29 1.32 26.46
CA LYS A 107 -15.26 1.26 24.99
C LYS A 107 -13.84 1.02 24.46
N ARG A 108 -12.82 1.60 25.10
CA ARG A 108 -11.41 1.39 24.74
C ARG A 108 -10.97 -0.06 24.98
N LEU A 109 -11.42 -0.68 26.06
CA LEU A 109 -11.14 -2.09 26.35
C LEU A 109 -11.75 -3.01 25.26
N LEU A 110 -12.98 -2.69 24.84
CA LEU A 110 -13.70 -3.43 23.79
C LEU A 110 -13.02 -3.27 22.42
N GLU A 111 -12.67 -2.05 22.01
CA GLU A 111 -11.99 -1.81 20.73
C GLU A 111 -10.59 -2.45 20.66
N LEU A 112 -9.88 -2.56 21.79
CA LEU A 112 -8.59 -3.26 21.86
C LEU A 112 -8.75 -4.78 21.75
N ASN A 113 -9.75 -5.36 22.41
CA ASN A 113 -10.07 -6.79 22.26
C ASN A 113 -10.50 -7.13 20.83
N GLU A 114 -11.30 -6.28 20.18
CA GLU A 114 -11.71 -6.47 18.78
C GLU A 114 -10.52 -6.40 17.79
N MET A 115 -9.43 -5.73 18.17
CA MET A 115 -8.17 -5.71 17.40
C MET A 115 -7.28 -6.94 17.65
N GLU A 116 -7.40 -7.60 18.81
CA GLU A 116 -6.66 -8.84 19.14
C GLU A 116 -7.38 -10.12 18.67
N GLU A 117 -8.71 -10.09 18.51
CA GLU A 117 -9.52 -11.28 18.14
C GLU A 117 -9.50 -11.66 16.64
N PHE A 118 -8.63 -11.07 15.79
CA PHE A 118 -8.56 -11.38 14.34
C PHE A 118 -7.15 -11.47 13.73
#